data_AF-A0A7Y8M9M3-F1
#
_entry.id   AF-A0A7Y8M9M3-F1
#
_cell.length_a   1.000
_cell.length_b   1.000
_cell.length_c   1.000
_cell.angle_alpha   90.00
_cell.angle_beta   90.00
_cell.angle_gamma   90.00
#
_symmetry.space_group_name_H-M   'P 1'
#
loop_
_entity.id
_entity.type
_entity.pdbx_description
1 polymer ?
#
loop_
_entity_poly.entity_id
_entity_poly.type
_entity_poly.pdbx_seq_one_letter_code
_entity_poly.pdbx_strand_id
1 'polypeptide(L)'
;MLALLHGTGFRPLRLADPRDTENLTFLAVKAQKPAKVEPNEAAVGAARRIIGRYRQKLAKNRAALRDVVTVIREIAGPRPVIWGAGRLFDALVLHGGLDPARCAGVIDRHLSAYVSERHGVPLRAPDALPELAASGVIIMSRSFASEIEREIDSIMPGLPRARFADLFEHATAGPSPLRAILGV
;
A
#
# COMPACT_ATOMS: atom_id res chain seq x y z
N MET A 1 -14.93 -18.69 -12.07
CA MET A 1 -15.93 -17.60 -12.12
C MET A 1 -17.22 -18.04 -12.81
N LEU A 2 -17.22 -18.51 -14.06
CA LEU A 2 -18.43 -19.01 -14.73
C LEU A 2 -19.14 -20.15 -13.96
N ALA A 3 -18.37 -21.05 -13.34
CA ALA A 3 -18.92 -22.10 -12.48
C ALA A 3 -19.70 -21.55 -11.27
N LEU A 4 -19.30 -20.41 -10.69
CA LEU A 4 -20.02 -19.75 -9.61
C LEU A 4 -21.37 -19.21 -10.10
N LEU A 5 -21.37 -18.54 -11.27
CA LEU A 5 -22.60 -18.00 -11.85
C LEU A 5 -23.59 -19.11 -12.20
N HIS A 6 -23.12 -20.16 -12.89
CA HIS A 6 -23.97 -21.29 -13.26
C HIS A 6 -24.48 -22.04 -12.02
N GLY A 7 -23.62 -22.28 -11.03
CA GLY A 7 -24.02 -22.92 -9.76
C GLY A 7 -25.08 -22.14 -8.99
N THR A 8 -25.04 -20.83 -9.06
CA THR A 8 -26.05 -19.95 -8.44
C THR A 8 -27.28 -19.75 -9.33
N GLY A 9 -27.35 -20.39 -10.51
CA GLY A 9 -28.47 -20.32 -11.44
C GLY A 9 -28.50 -19.05 -12.30
N PHE A 10 -27.39 -18.31 -12.35
CA PHE A 10 -27.23 -17.11 -13.16
C PHE A 10 -26.50 -17.42 -14.46
N ARG A 11 -26.92 -16.76 -15.54
CA ARG A 11 -26.24 -16.78 -16.83
C ARG A 11 -25.61 -15.40 -17.06
N PRO A 12 -24.29 -15.31 -17.32
CA PRO A 12 -23.67 -14.02 -17.64
C PRO A 12 -24.22 -13.48 -18.96
N LEU A 13 -24.56 -12.20 -18.97
CA LEU A 13 -24.87 -11.43 -20.18
C LEU A 13 -23.63 -10.71 -20.69
N ARG A 14 -22.83 -10.16 -19.78
CA ARG A 14 -21.63 -9.41 -20.10
C ARG A 14 -20.61 -9.51 -18.97
N LEU A 15 -19.36 -9.75 -19.34
CA LEU A 15 -18.21 -9.51 -18.47
C LEU A 15 -17.74 -8.08 -18.70
N ALA A 16 -17.39 -7.36 -17.64
CA ALA A 16 -16.70 -6.07 -17.76
C ALA A 16 -15.30 -6.25 -18.38
N ASP A 17 -14.48 -5.20 -18.40
CA ASP A 17 -13.16 -5.23 -19.01
C ASP A 17 -12.36 -6.46 -18.53
N PRO A 18 -12.06 -7.44 -19.41
CA PRO A 18 -11.33 -8.64 -19.03
C PRO A 18 -9.87 -8.36 -18.64
N ARG A 19 -9.39 -7.13 -18.85
CA ARG A 19 -8.08 -6.64 -18.42
C ARG A 19 -8.12 -5.98 -17.04
N ASP A 20 -9.30 -5.73 -16.46
CA ASP A 20 -9.40 -5.33 -15.06
C ASP A 20 -9.01 -6.53 -14.19
N THR A 21 -7.81 -6.45 -13.64
CA THR A 21 -7.25 -7.49 -12.77
C THR A 21 -7.55 -7.24 -11.29
N GLU A 22 -8.16 -6.09 -10.96
CA GLU A 22 -8.50 -5.70 -9.60
C GLU A 22 -9.96 -6.02 -9.28
N ASN A 23 -10.87 -5.82 -10.23
CA ASN A 23 -12.31 -6.03 -10.04
C ASN A 23 -12.87 -7.07 -11.01
N LEU A 24 -13.68 -7.98 -10.47
CA LEU A 24 -14.46 -8.92 -11.27
C LEU A 24 -15.90 -8.41 -11.36
N THR A 25 -16.22 -7.70 -12.46
CA THR A 25 -17.55 -7.15 -12.69
C THR A 25 -18.26 -7.87 -13.84
N PHE A 26 -19.53 -8.20 -13.64
CA PHE A 26 -20.36 -8.84 -14.66
C PHE A 26 -21.83 -8.45 -14.50
N LEU A 27 -22.53 -8.42 -15.63
CA LEU A 27 -23.98 -8.37 -15.67
C LEU A 27 -24.50 -9.78 -15.95
N ALA A 28 -25.43 -10.26 -15.13
CA ALA A 28 -25.99 -11.60 -15.28
C ALA A 28 -27.51 -11.60 -15.02
N VAL A 29 -28.20 -12.58 -15.60
CA VAL A 29 -29.64 -12.79 -15.40
C VAL A 29 -29.89 -14.10 -14.69
N LYS A 30 -30.93 -14.14 -13.86
CA LYS A 30 -31.41 -15.38 -13.28
C LYS A 30 -32.03 -16.20 -14.40
N ALA A 31 -31.40 -17.32 -14.73
CA ALA A 31 -31.84 -18.17 -15.83
C ALA A 31 -32.40 -19.52 -15.33
N GLN A 32 -31.92 -19.98 -14.17
CA GLN A 32 -32.19 -21.33 -13.67
C GLN A 32 -32.25 -21.33 -12.14
N LYS A 33 -32.79 -22.41 -11.56
CA LYS A 33 -32.60 -22.69 -10.12
C LYS A 33 -31.10 -22.96 -9.85
N PRO A 34 -30.58 -22.63 -8.66
CA PRO A 34 -29.23 -23.01 -8.27
C PRO A 34 -29.03 -24.51 -8.43
N ALA A 35 -27.84 -24.89 -8.91
CA ALA A 35 -27.45 -26.28 -9.09
C ALA A 35 -26.20 -26.57 -8.25
N LYS A 36 -26.07 -27.81 -7.82
CA LYS A 36 -24.86 -28.25 -7.11
C LYS A 36 -23.67 -28.10 -8.06
N VAL A 37 -22.62 -27.41 -7.60
CA VAL A 37 -21.35 -27.30 -8.33
C VAL A 37 -20.46 -28.43 -7.88
N GLU A 38 -20.09 -29.31 -8.79
CA GLU A 38 -19.16 -30.39 -8.48
C GLU A 38 -17.74 -29.82 -8.25
N PRO A 39 -17.00 -30.36 -7.26
CA PRO A 39 -15.63 -29.94 -7.01
C PRO A 39 -14.75 -30.12 -8.24
N ASN A 40 -13.93 -29.11 -8.54
CA ASN A 40 -12.92 -29.19 -9.60
C ASN A 40 -11.54 -29.31 -8.96
N GLU A 41 -11.05 -30.53 -8.79
CA GLU A 41 -9.76 -30.82 -8.15
C GLU A 41 -8.58 -30.12 -8.84
N ALA A 42 -8.60 -30.00 -10.17
CA ALA A 42 -7.56 -29.30 -10.91
C ALA A 42 -7.54 -27.79 -10.56
N ALA A 43 -8.72 -27.16 -10.48
CA ALA A 43 -8.86 -25.76 -10.09
C ALA A 43 -8.46 -25.55 -8.61
N VAL A 44 -8.84 -26.47 -7.73
CA VAL A 44 -8.42 -26.46 -6.31
C VAL A 44 -6.90 -26.57 -6.19
N GLY A 45 -6.28 -27.50 -6.92
CA GLY A 45 -4.83 -27.65 -6.97
C GLY A 45 -4.11 -26.39 -7.48
N ALA A 46 -4.64 -25.76 -8.53
CA ALA A 46 -4.11 -24.50 -9.05
C ALA A 46 -4.23 -23.35 -8.03
N ALA A 47 -5.39 -23.22 -7.37
CA ALA A 47 -5.62 -22.22 -6.32
C ALA A 47 -4.66 -22.42 -5.14
N ARG A 48 -4.46 -23.66 -4.69
CA ARG A 48 -3.49 -23.99 -3.62
C ARG A 48 -2.08 -23.55 -3.98
N ARG A 49 -1.63 -23.75 -5.23
CA ARG A 49 -0.30 -23.28 -5.68
C ARG A 49 -0.19 -21.76 -5.65
N ILE A 50 -1.22 -21.05 -6.12
CA ILE A 50 -1.26 -19.57 -6.11
C ILE A 50 -1.20 -19.05 -4.66
N ILE A 51 -2.02 -19.61 -3.77
CA ILE A 51 -2.04 -19.26 -2.34
C ILE A 51 -0.68 -19.54 -1.71
N GLY A 52 -0.06 -20.68 -2.02
CA GLY A 52 1.29 -21.02 -1.53
C GLY A 52 2.34 -19.98 -1.94
N ARG A 53 2.39 -19.61 -3.22
CA ARG A 53 3.30 -18.56 -3.72
C ARG A 53 3.01 -17.21 -3.07
N TYR A 54 1.73 -16.85 -2.89
CA TYR A 54 1.34 -15.62 -2.21
C TYR A 54 1.83 -15.61 -0.77
N ARG A 55 1.68 -16.70 0.00
CA ARG A 55 2.15 -16.80 1.39
C ARG A 55 3.67 -16.61 1.48
N GLN A 56 4.43 -17.22 0.56
CA GLN A 56 5.87 -17.04 0.49
C GLN A 56 6.25 -15.57 0.19
N LYS A 57 5.60 -14.96 -0.81
CA LYS A 57 5.83 -13.55 -1.15
C LYS A 57 5.44 -12.61 -0.01
N LEU A 58 4.33 -12.87 0.68
CA LEU A 58 3.89 -12.10 1.84
C LEU A 58 4.91 -12.16 2.98
N ALA A 59 5.46 -13.34 3.27
CA ALA A 59 6.51 -13.49 4.28
C ALA A 59 7.76 -12.69 3.92
N LYS A 60 8.23 -12.79 2.66
CA LYS A 60 9.37 -12.00 2.16
C LYS A 60 9.10 -10.49 2.25
N ASN A 61 7.94 -10.04 1.80
CA ASN A 61 7.55 -8.63 1.84
C ASN A 61 7.50 -8.10 3.27
N ARG A 62 6.93 -8.87 4.22
CA ARG A 62 6.91 -8.49 5.64
C ARG A 62 8.31 -8.40 6.24
N ALA A 63 9.24 -9.26 5.83
CA ALA A 63 10.63 -9.13 6.25
C ALA A 63 11.25 -7.83 5.72
N ALA A 64 11.07 -7.54 4.43
CA ALA A 64 11.58 -6.31 3.81
C ALA A 64 11.02 -5.02 4.45
N LEU A 65 9.78 -5.04 4.98
CA LEU A 65 9.23 -3.88 5.70
C LEU A 65 10.07 -3.47 6.92
N ARG A 66 10.72 -4.43 7.60
CA ARG A 66 11.62 -4.10 8.72
C ARG A 66 12.87 -3.38 8.24
N ASP A 67 13.43 -3.85 7.12
CA ASP A 67 14.60 -3.22 6.50
C ASP A 67 14.25 -1.81 6.01
N VAL A 68 13.05 -1.60 5.47
CA VAL A 68 12.55 -0.25 5.12
C VAL A 68 12.53 0.68 6.33
N VAL A 69 12.10 0.22 7.51
CA VAL A 69 12.12 1.07 8.73
C VAL A 69 13.54 1.47 9.12
N THR A 70 14.51 0.56 8.96
CA THR A 70 15.94 0.87 9.16
C THR A 70 16.39 1.96 8.19
N VAL A 71 16.10 1.79 6.89
CA VAL A 71 16.47 2.76 5.85
C VAL A 71 15.81 4.13 6.09
N ILE A 72 14.53 4.18 6.50
CA ILE A 72 13.83 5.42 6.84
C ILE A 72 14.60 6.21 7.90
N ARG A 73 15.10 5.54 8.95
CA ARG A 73 15.84 6.19 10.04
C ARG A 73 17.18 6.74 9.58
N GLU A 74 17.83 6.06 8.63
CA GLU A 74 19.11 6.50 8.06
C GLU A 74 18.92 7.73 7.16
N ILE A 75 17.89 7.75 6.32
CA ILE A 75 17.73 8.78 5.29
C ILE A 75 16.94 10.01 5.75
N ALA A 76 15.87 9.81 6.52
CA ALA A 76 14.97 10.88 6.91
C ALA A 76 15.24 11.37 8.34
N GLY A 77 16.29 10.85 8.97
CA GLY A 77 16.75 11.24 10.29
C GLY A 77 15.87 10.71 11.44
N PRO A 78 16.08 11.23 12.66
CA PRO A 78 15.47 10.67 13.87
C PRO A 78 13.96 10.86 13.96
N ARG A 79 13.39 11.85 13.26
CA ARG A 79 11.97 12.21 13.32
C ARG A 79 11.39 12.50 11.92
N PRO A 80 11.20 11.46 11.08
CA PRO A 80 10.59 11.65 9.77
C PRO A 80 9.13 12.11 9.90
N VAL A 81 8.66 12.87 8.91
CA VAL A 81 7.22 13.01 8.66
C VAL A 81 6.79 11.87 7.73
N ILE A 82 5.67 11.24 8.07
CA ILE A 82 5.05 10.23 7.22
C ILE A 82 3.88 10.87 6.48
N TRP A 83 3.92 10.85 5.15
CA TRP A 83 2.86 11.42 4.32
C TRP A 83 2.06 10.31 3.64
N GLY A 84 0.84 10.07 4.12
CA GLY A 84 -0.09 9.03 3.73
C GLY A 84 -0.31 8.03 4.87
N ALA A 85 -1.52 8.04 5.46
CA ALA A 85 -1.90 7.24 6.62
C ALA A 85 -2.75 6.00 6.26
N GLY A 86 -2.66 5.56 5.00
CA GLY A 86 -3.39 4.42 4.46
C GLY A 86 -2.75 3.06 4.77
N ARG A 87 -3.07 2.07 3.92
CA ARG A 87 -2.69 0.66 4.16
C ARG A 87 -1.18 0.40 4.16
N LEU A 88 -0.40 1.19 3.42
CA LEU A 88 1.07 1.07 3.43
C LEU A 88 1.65 1.50 4.77
N PHE A 89 1.13 2.59 5.34
CA PHE A 89 1.47 3.01 6.70
C PHE A 89 1.08 1.95 7.73
N ASP A 90 -0.13 1.40 7.65
CA ASP A 90 -0.55 0.29 8.53
C ASP A 90 0.41 -0.89 8.47
N ALA A 91 0.78 -1.32 7.27
CA ALA A 91 1.69 -2.44 7.09
C ALA A 91 3.07 -2.14 7.69
N LEU A 92 3.57 -0.91 7.53
CA LEU A 92 4.87 -0.51 8.06
C LEU A 92 4.88 -0.46 9.60
N VAL A 93 3.80 -0.03 10.23
CA VAL A 93 3.63 -0.08 11.69
C VAL A 93 3.49 -1.53 12.16
N LEU A 94 2.50 -2.27 11.65
CA LEU A 94 2.14 -3.60 12.14
C LEU A 94 3.16 -4.70 11.80
N HIS A 95 3.93 -4.54 10.72
CA HIS A 95 4.84 -5.58 10.23
C HIS A 95 6.28 -5.10 10.09
N GLY A 96 6.50 -3.81 9.82
CA GLY A 96 7.84 -3.21 9.77
C GLY A 96 8.35 -2.76 11.14
N GLY A 97 7.47 -2.54 12.13
CA GLY A 97 7.85 -2.05 13.45
C GLY A 97 8.19 -0.56 13.47
N LEU A 98 7.63 0.23 12.54
CA LEU A 98 7.66 1.68 12.64
C LEU A 98 6.89 2.10 13.90
N ASP A 99 7.51 2.97 14.70
CA ASP A 99 6.88 3.58 15.88
C ASP A 99 6.38 4.98 15.49
N PRO A 100 5.05 5.17 15.31
CA PRO A 100 4.50 6.46 14.89
C PRO A 100 4.78 7.58 15.89
N ALA A 101 4.90 7.28 17.19
CA ALA A 101 5.16 8.29 18.22
C ALA A 101 6.56 8.90 18.11
N ARG A 102 7.48 8.24 17.40
CA ARG A 102 8.83 8.76 17.09
C ARG A 102 8.87 9.59 15.82
N CYS A 103 7.80 9.61 15.03
CA CYS A 103 7.72 10.47 13.86
C CYS A 103 7.54 11.94 14.28
N ALA A 104 7.95 12.87 13.41
CA ALA A 104 7.64 14.29 13.59
C ALA A 104 6.12 14.53 13.47
N GLY A 105 5.47 13.83 12.54
CA GLY A 105 4.02 13.79 12.41
C GLY A 105 3.57 12.87 11.29
N VAL A 106 2.26 12.65 11.20
CA VAL A 106 1.62 11.88 10.13
C VAL A 106 0.63 12.78 9.40
N ILE A 107 0.86 12.98 8.11
CA ILE A 107 0.04 13.83 7.24
C ILE A 107 -0.79 12.95 6.33
N ASP A 108 -2.08 13.26 6.18
CA ASP A 108 -2.91 12.68 5.11
C ASP A 108 -4.01 13.67 4.73
N ARG A 109 -4.01 14.14 3.48
CA ARG A 109 -4.99 15.12 2.98
C ARG A 109 -6.42 14.61 3.08
N HIS A 110 -6.65 13.34 2.74
CA HIS A 110 -8.01 12.82 2.63
C HIS A 110 -8.48 12.24 3.95
N LEU A 111 -7.62 11.49 4.64
CA LEU A 111 -8.00 10.76 5.84
C LEU A 111 -8.18 11.68 7.05
N SER A 112 -7.43 12.79 7.13
CA SER A 112 -7.54 13.76 8.23
C SER A 112 -8.92 14.42 8.33
N ALA A 113 -9.69 14.48 7.23
CA ALA A 113 -11.05 14.99 7.24
C ALA A 113 -12.07 14.04 7.91
N TYR A 114 -11.72 12.76 8.04
CA TYR A 114 -12.64 11.72 8.53
C TYR A 114 -12.16 11.05 9.83
N VAL A 115 -10.87 11.10 10.11
CA VAL A 115 -10.24 10.45 11.26
C VAL A 115 -9.20 11.39 11.87
N SER A 116 -9.29 11.60 13.18
CA SER A 116 -8.40 12.49 13.92
C SER A 116 -7.04 11.86 14.26
N GLU A 117 -6.96 10.53 14.33
CA GLU A 117 -5.75 9.82 14.76
C GLU A 117 -5.57 8.46 14.06
N ARG A 118 -4.31 8.01 13.96
CA ARG A 118 -3.97 6.66 13.51
C ARG A 118 -2.81 6.12 14.32
N HIS A 119 -2.94 4.87 14.79
CA HIS A 119 -1.94 4.21 15.63
C HIS A 119 -1.51 5.08 16.82
N GLY A 120 -2.47 5.79 17.43
CA GLY A 120 -2.24 6.66 18.60
C GLY A 120 -1.56 7.99 18.32
N VAL A 121 -1.35 8.38 17.05
CA VAL A 121 -0.82 9.71 16.70
C VAL A 121 -1.84 10.55 15.92
N PRO A 122 -1.91 11.87 16.16
CA PRO A 122 -2.80 12.75 15.41
C PRO A 122 -2.49 12.75 13.91
N LEU A 123 -3.54 12.69 13.10
CA LEU A 123 -3.44 12.96 11.67
C LEU A 123 -3.53 14.46 11.43
N ARG A 124 -2.67 14.96 10.55
CA ARG A 124 -2.68 16.37 10.14
C ARG A 124 -2.95 16.52 8.65
N ALA A 125 -3.45 17.69 8.29
CA ALA A 125 -3.53 18.12 6.91
C ALA A 125 -2.15 18.58 6.40
N PRO A 126 -1.95 18.67 5.06
CA PRO A 126 -0.68 19.05 4.43
C PRO A 126 -0.07 20.38 4.92
N ASP A 127 -0.93 21.35 5.21
CA ASP A 127 -0.56 22.69 5.68
C ASP A 127 0.19 22.70 7.02
N ALA A 128 0.06 21.64 7.82
CA ALA A 128 0.79 21.50 9.07
C ALA A 128 2.27 21.13 8.89
N LEU A 129 2.73 20.77 7.68
CA LEU A 129 4.12 20.33 7.44
C LEU A 129 5.19 21.28 8.03
N PRO A 130 5.10 22.62 7.88
CA PRO A 130 6.11 23.55 8.41
C PRO A 130 6.25 23.50 9.94
N GLU A 131 5.20 23.12 10.66
CA GLU A 131 5.18 23.08 12.13
C GLU A 131 5.87 21.82 12.69
N LEU A 132 6.05 20.79 11.88
CA LEU A 132 6.47 19.46 12.35
C LEU A 132 7.99 19.35 12.56
N ALA A 133 8.77 20.40 12.25
CA ALA A 133 10.25 20.38 12.33
C ALA A 133 10.86 19.13 11.67
N ALA A 134 10.35 18.79 10.48
CA ALA A 134 10.68 17.56 9.76
C ALA A 134 12.14 17.56 9.28
N SER A 135 12.88 16.49 9.57
CA SER A 135 14.19 16.24 8.95
C SER A 135 14.09 15.63 7.55
N GLY A 136 12.92 15.09 7.22
CA GLY A 136 12.59 14.58 5.89
C GLY A 136 11.19 13.98 5.85
N VAL A 137 10.68 13.72 4.64
CA VAL A 137 9.33 13.19 4.41
C VAL A 137 9.39 11.82 3.73
N ILE A 138 8.66 10.85 4.28
CA ILE A 138 8.43 9.56 3.63
C ILE A 138 7.05 9.55 3.00
N ILE A 139 7.00 9.45 1.67
CA ILE A 139 5.76 9.44 0.90
C ILE A 139 5.23 8.00 0.82
N MET A 140 4.13 7.75 1.51
CA MET A 140 3.48 6.43 1.66
C MET A 140 2.38 6.17 0.62
N SER A 141 2.39 6.90 -0.49
CA SER A 141 1.44 6.74 -1.59
C SER A 141 2.16 6.33 -2.87
N ARG A 142 1.60 5.36 -3.61
CA ARG A 142 2.09 4.97 -4.94
C ARG A 142 1.43 5.82 -6.03
N SER A 143 0.10 5.92 -5.98
CA SER A 143 -0.68 6.59 -7.03
C SER A 143 -0.61 8.11 -6.97
N PHE A 144 -0.34 8.68 -5.80
CA PHE A 144 -0.31 10.14 -5.59
C PHE A 144 1.11 10.66 -5.26
N ALA A 145 2.15 9.84 -5.46
CA ALA A 145 3.52 10.20 -5.06
C ALA A 145 3.96 11.54 -5.67
N SER A 146 3.80 11.70 -6.98
CA SER A 146 4.21 12.93 -7.69
C SER A 146 3.37 14.15 -7.35
N GLU A 147 2.12 13.97 -6.94
CA GLU A 147 1.30 15.07 -6.46
C GLU A 147 1.78 15.55 -5.09
N ILE A 148 2.02 14.60 -4.18
CA ILE A 148 2.55 14.88 -2.85
C ILE A 148 3.92 15.56 -2.93
N GLU A 149 4.79 15.13 -3.85
CA GLU A 149 6.08 15.79 -4.08
C GLU A 149 5.91 17.27 -4.46
N ARG A 150 5.06 17.57 -5.44
CA ARG A 150 4.79 18.97 -5.82
C ARG A 150 4.23 19.78 -4.66
N GLU A 151 3.38 19.17 -3.84
CA GLU A 151 2.84 19.83 -2.66
C GLU A 151 3.92 20.09 -1.60
N ILE A 152 4.81 19.13 -1.34
CA ILE A 152 5.99 19.35 -0.48
C ILE A 152 6.85 20.49 -1.03
N ASP A 153 7.12 20.52 -2.33
CA ASP A 153 7.91 21.61 -2.93
C ASP A 153 7.25 22.97 -2.79
N SER A 154 5.92 23.02 -2.87
CA SER A 154 5.17 24.26 -2.69
C SER A 154 5.18 24.76 -1.24
N ILE A 155 5.24 23.86 -0.26
CA ILE A 155 5.13 24.20 1.17
C ILE A 155 6.50 24.38 1.81
N MET A 156 7.44 23.49 1.51
CA MET A 156 8.82 23.48 2.02
C MET A 156 9.81 23.08 0.91
N PRO A 157 10.20 24.02 0.03
CA PRO A 157 11.16 23.76 -1.03
C PRO A 157 12.48 23.17 -0.49
N GLY A 158 12.98 22.12 -1.14
CA GLY A 158 14.27 21.51 -0.80
C GLY A 158 14.25 20.58 0.42
N LEU A 159 13.09 20.33 1.04
CA LEU A 159 12.96 19.35 2.11
C LEU A 159 13.29 17.93 1.59
N PRO A 160 14.23 17.19 2.22
CA PRO A 160 14.55 15.82 1.82
C PRO A 160 13.32 14.92 1.86
N ARG A 161 13.18 14.04 0.87
CA ARG A 161 12.05 13.12 0.78
C ARG A 161 12.41 11.83 0.05
N ALA A 162 11.66 10.78 0.35
CA ALA A 162 11.76 9.51 -0.35
C ALA A 162 10.38 8.88 -0.52
N ARG A 163 10.18 8.14 -1.61
CA ARG A 163 8.96 7.36 -1.83
C ARG A 163 9.12 5.99 -1.18
N PHE A 164 8.08 5.52 -0.49
CA PHE A 164 8.05 4.17 0.07
C PHE A 164 8.32 3.09 -0.97
N ALA A 165 7.86 3.27 -2.22
CA ALA A 165 8.07 2.31 -3.29
C ALA A 165 9.57 2.05 -3.55
N ASP A 166 10.36 3.12 -3.60
CA ASP A 166 11.80 3.06 -3.88
C ASP A 166 12.55 2.43 -2.69
N LEU A 167 12.15 2.77 -1.46
CA LEU A 167 12.69 2.15 -0.24
C LEU A 167 12.39 0.66 -0.19
N PHE A 168 11.17 0.27 -0.54
CA PHE A 168 10.74 -1.12 -0.55
C PHE A 168 11.43 -1.92 -1.65
N GLU A 169 11.61 -1.34 -2.84
CA GLU A 169 12.38 -1.95 -3.92
C GLU A 169 13.82 -2.20 -3.46
N HIS A 170 14.48 -1.19 -2.89
CA HIS A 170 15.82 -1.32 -2.32
C HIS A 170 15.92 -2.43 -1.27
N ALA A 171 15.00 -2.49 -0.32
CA ALA A 171 14.95 -3.54 0.70
C ALA A 171 14.75 -4.95 0.11
N THR A 172 14.06 -5.07 -1.04
CA THR A 172 13.77 -6.38 -1.65
C THR A 172 14.79 -6.84 -2.69
N ALA A 173 15.56 -5.93 -3.28
CA ALA A 173 16.57 -6.18 -4.30
C ALA A 173 17.96 -6.53 -3.73
N GLY A 174 18.20 -6.27 -2.43
CA GLY A 174 19.52 -6.38 -1.81
C GLY A 174 20.30 -5.04 -1.88
N PRO A 175 21.43 -4.90 -1.17
CA PRO A 175 22.07 -3.60 -0.93
C PRO A 175 22.52 -2.92 -2.24
N SER A 176 21.72 -1.98 -2.71
CA SER A 176 22.12 -0.99 -3.73
C SER A 176 22.56 0.32 -3.05
N PRO A 177 23.38 1.17 -3.68
CA PRO A 177 23.83 2.41 -3.02
C PRO A 177 22.66 3.35 -2.70
N LEU A 178 22.53 3.74 -1.42
CA LEU A 178 21.50 4.67 -0.90
C LEU A 178 21.41 6.01 -1.67
N ARG A 179 22.50 6.43 -2.33
CA ARG A 179 22.56 7.67 -3.13
C ARG A 179 21.56 7.71 -4.28
N ALA A 180 21.24 6.57 -4.90
CA ALA A 180 20.29 6.53 -6.02
C ALA A 180 18.84 6.85 -5.60
N ILE A 181 18.49 6.66 -4.33
CA ILE A 181 17.13 6.83 -3.79
C ILE A 181 16.84 8.29 -3.44
N LEU A 182 17.87 9.06 -3.11
CA LEU A 182 17.73 10.43 -2.62
C LEU A 182 17.74 11.48 -3.73
N GLY A 183 17.96 11.09 -4.99
CA GLY A 183 18.04 12.04 -6.11
C GLY A 183 19.19 13.05 -5.97
N VAL A 184 20.28 12.66 -5.29
CA VAL A 184 21.50 13.48 -5.06
C VAL A 184 22.71 12.85 -5.73
#